data_AF-A0AAT9GV93-F1
#
_entry.id   AF-A0AAT9GV93-F1
#
_cell.length_a   1.000
_cell.length_b   1.000
_cell.length_c   1.000
_cell.angle_alpha   90.00
_cell.angle_beta   90.00
_cell.angle_gamma   90.00
#
_symmetry.space_group_name_H-M   'P 1'
#
loop_
_entity.id
_entity.type
_entity.pdbx_description
1 polymer ?
#
loop_
_entity_poly.entity_id
_entity_poly.type
_entity_poly.pdbx_seq_one_letter_code
_entity_poly.pdbx_strand_id
1 'polypeptide(L)'
;MLEKRLRERIENNVFTVKTLLQGIDIGHAKRIIHVDLPFLVKDFIQREGRAGRRENLDFVESIIIPRGFDPRLRNGFETLKVWLSIGPEVIIYNPDSLYVKLWDAVLKLREGRNLDNVEKNLAVLVNLIDEKGGVNYHKLNHFKFYEINTEKNRLVIERGGKMEEVDRISMKDLIEFYQPGYIDLSNKTIVNKVEYNPENKYFTVIEKPVDEIENECIKDGIEEYESVLMRWSKETGEYIPPNFELDLELGRVLSKVLVDIQFKGEGFVKYKEVPREVRWYILSRKRLPSVKDGKLEYVYYFNKIDLNCKPTPKKGGYEDITYAYEVKNVDAEAGMSFLLTALRLFYGIRPDLINYSYFGDILKIWETSPVGLLEKIREGGLVINGKKLDYDTFSAYLNNVKVDEAFKVIFYSLYPVEDIDFDKARQDALTLAFKLFKRVKIFNKVLPSAVRNIVLDKLRIKDKEFVGIVYPFLGGVNVITLTNPKEKEVLMKVLEASEFSDVILTTSYFPELAKLRINVVNVKEEFKKKFNAEVDPSDFSEEIVNLELEISSEEEDDEEKIKQLFKLRAEIIQGMANYLYS
;
A
#
# COMPACT_ATOMS: atom_id res chain seq x y z
N MET A 1 -14.12 -37.63 -7.03
CA MET A 1 -14.02 -38.49 -8.24
C MET A 1 -12.63 -38.40 -8.88
N LEU A 2 -12.11 -37.19 -9.17
CA LEU A 2 -10.77 -36.98 -9.75
C LEU A 2 -9.61 -37.53 -8.87
N GLU A 3 -9.64 -37.27 -7.57
CA GLU A 3 -8.58 -37.74 -6.64
C GLU A 3 -8.39 -39.25 -6.61
N LYS A 4 -9.50 -40.00 -6.67
CA LYS A 4 -9.49 -41.46 -6.71
C LYS A 4 -8.84 -41.94 -8.00
N ARG A 5 -9.18 -41.30 -9.13
CA ARG A 5 -8.61 -41.60 -10.46
C ARG A 5 -7.11 -41.29 -10.53
N LEU A 6 -6.63 -40.23 -9.88
CA LEU A 6 -5.20 -39.94 -9.74
C LEU A 6 -4.47 -40.98 -8.87
N ARG A 7 -5.07 -41.37 -7.74
CA ARG A 7 -4.52 -42.41 -6.85
C ARG A 7 -4.45 -43.78 -7.53
N GLU A 8 -5.49 -44.13 -8.29
CA GLU A 8 -5.60 -45.37 -9.07
C GLU A 8 -4.82 -45.32 -10.39
N ARG A 9 -4.12 -44.21 -10.69
CA ARG A 9 -3.34 -44.00 -11.93
C ARG A 9 -4.16 -44.17 -13.22
N ILE A 10 -5.47 -43.89 -13.13
CA ILE A 10 -6.35 -43.78 -14.29
C ILE A 10 -6.09 -42.45 -14.99
N GLU A 11 -5.82 -41.41 -14.20
CA GLU A 11 -5.36 -40.10 -14.68
C GLU A 11 -3.90 -39.92 -14.29
N ASN A 12 -3.08 -39.46 -15.23
CA ASN A 12 -1.64 -39.30 -15.03
C ASN A 12 -1.21 -37.84 -14.85
N ASN A 13 -2.07 -36.89 -15.24
CA ASN A 13 -1.80 -35.45 -15.18
C ASN A 13 -2.99 -34.74 -14.55
N VAL A 14 -2.73 -33.67 -13.81
CA VAL A 14 -3.76 -32.79 -13.28
C VAL A 14 -3.31 -31.34 -13.37
N PHE A 15 -4.16 -30.49 -13.94
CA PHE A 15 -4.00 -29.05 -13.94
C PHE A 15 -4.87 -28.49 -12.82
N THR A 16 -4.30 -27.67 -11.95
CA THR A 16 -4.98 -27.18 -10.77
C THR A 16 -4.58 -25.75 -10.45
N VAL A 17 -5.54 -24.98 -9.97
CA VAL A 17 -5.31 -23.70 -9.29
C VAL A 17 -4.97 -23.95 -7.81
N LYS A 18 -5.24 -23.00 -6.91
CA LYS A 18 -5.00 -23.20 -5.46
C LYS A 18 -5.83 -24.33 -4.82
N THR A 19 -6.80 -24.91 -5.51
CA THR A 19 -7.76 -25.89 -4.94
C THR A 19 -7.13 -27.20 -4.52
N LEU A 20 -6.06 -27.68 -5.19
CA LEU A 20 -5.31 -28.86 -4.72
C LEU A 20 -4.23 -28.55 -3.66
N LEU A 21 -4.14 -27.31 -3.16
CA LEU A 21 -3.29 -26.98 -2.00
C LEU A 21 -3.87 -27.47 -0.67
N GLN A 22 -5.17 -27.77 -0.58
CA GLN A 22 -5.69 -28.51 0.57
C GLN A 22 -5.10 -29.93 0.56
N GLY A 23 -4.84 -30.55 1.72
CA GLY A 23 -3.99 -31.74 1.93
C GLY A 23 -4.34 -33.05 1.19
N ILE A 24 -5.08 -32.98 0.08
CA ILE A 24 -5.47 -34.05 -0.82
C ILE A 24 -4.30 -34.97 -1.16
N ASP A 25 -4.49 -36.26 -0.90
CA ASP A 25 -3.57 -37.31 -1.31
C ASP A 25 -3.79 -37.64 -2.79
N ILE A 26 -2.92 -37.11 -3.64
CA ILE A 26 -2.90 -37.37 -5.09
C ILE A 26 -2.05 -38.60 -5.46
N GLY A 27 -1.49 -39.32 -4.47
CA GLY A 27 -0.74 -40.55 -4.70
C GLY A 27 0.70 -40.33 -5.15
N HIS A 28 1.05 -40.81 -6.34
CA HIS A 28 2.44 -40.97 -6.82
C HIS A 28 2.89 -39.82 -7.74
N ALA A 29 2.63 -38.57 -7.36
CA ALA A 29 3.14 -37.45 -8.15
C ALA A 29 4.69 -37.45 -8.10
N LYS A 30 5.31 -37.57 -9.27
CA LYS A 30 6.78 -37.50 -9.45
C LYS A 30 7.26 -36.13 -9.89
N ARG A 31 6.40 -35.36 -10.56
CA ARG A 31 6.76 -34.09 -11.18
C ARG A 31 5.77 -33.00 -10.79
N ILE A 32 6.27 -31.85 -10.37
CA ILE A 32 5.49 -30.63 -10.22
C ILE A 32 5.94 -29.64 -11.30
N ILE A 33 4.97 -29.09 -12.03
CA ILE A 33 5.22 -28.05 -13.03
C ILE A 33 4.57 -26.77 -12.53
N HIS A 34 5.39 -25.76 -12.26
CA HIS A 34 4.94 -24.42 -11.93
C HIS A 34 4.90 -23.59 -13.20
N VAL A 35 3.71 -23.14 -13.57
CA VAL A 35 3.53 -22.03 -14.51
C VAL A 35 3.55 -20.77 -13.66
N ASP A 36 4.69 -20.06 -13.69
CA ASP A 36 5.13 -19.04 -12.71
C ASP A 36 5.34 -19.51 -11.27
N LEU A 37 6.19 -18.76 -10.56
CA LEU A 37 6.37 -18.93 -9.12
C LEU A 37 5.17 -18.32 -8.36
N PRO A 38 4.58 -19.05 -7.39
CA PRO A 38 3.59 -18.45 -6.51
C PRO A 38 4.23 -17.31 -5.73
N PHE A 39 3.48 -16.25 -5.43
CA PHE A 39 4.00 -15.07 -4.75
C PHE A 39 4.67 -15.37 -3.39
N LEU A 40 4.14 -16.37 -2.67
CA LEU A 40 4.55 -16.72 -1.31
C LEU A 40 5.37 -18.00 -1.24
N VAL A 41 6.37 -18.01 -0.36
CA VAL A 41 7.23 -19.18 -0.13
C VAL A 41 6.42 -20.36 0.39
N LYS A 42 5.46 -20.11 1.30
CA LYS A 42 4.59 -21.17 1.84
C LYS A 42 3.77 -21.85 0.75
N ASP A 43 3.31 -21.09 -0.24
CA ASP A 43 2.50 -21.61 -1.34
C ASP A 43 3.38 -22.47 -2.28
N PHE A 44 4.64 -22.06 -2.51
CA PHE A 44 5.61 -22.89 -3.25
C PHE A 44 5.89 -24.22 -2.56
N ILE A 45 6.26 -24.19 -1.27
CA ILE A 45 6.55 -25.40 -0.48
C ILE A 45 5.34 -26.35 -0.46
N GLN A 46 4.13 -25.80 -0.34
CA GLN A 46 2.90 -26.59 -0.32
C GLN A 46 2.58 -27.26 -1.66
N ARG A 47 2.94 -26.62 -2.78
CA ARG A 47 2.87 -27.21 -4.13
C ARG A 47 3.91 -28.32 -4.30
N GLU A 48 5.15 -28.06 -3.89
CA GLU A 48 6.26 -29.01 -3.97
C GLU A 48 6.01 -30.27 -3.14
N GLY A 49 5.47 -30.13 -1.93
CA GLY A 49 5.10 -31.25 -1.05
C GLY A 49 3.96 -32.14 -1.57
N ARG A 50 3.49 -31.92 -2.80
CA ARG A 50 2.58 -32.81 -3.53
C ARG A 50 3.30 -33.96 -4.19
N ALA A 51 4.55 -33.75 -4.60
CA ALA A 51 5.39 -34.82 -5.11
C ALA A 51 6.19 -35.49 -3.98
N GLY A 52 6.73 -36.69 -4.23
CA GLY A 52 7.66 -37.34 -3.30
C GLY A 52 7.04 -37.99 -2.07
N ARG A 53 5.72 -38.21 -2.01
CA ARG A 53 5.02 -38.76 -0.82
C ARG A 53 5.19 -40.27 -0.58
N ARG A 54 5.92 -40.98 -1.44
CA ARG A 54 6.13 -42.43 -1.34
C ARG A 54 7.61 -42.74 -1.52
N GLU A 55 8.13 -43.61 -0.66
CA GLU A 55 9.55 -44.02 -0.67
C GLU A 55 9.94 -44.80 -1.94
N ASN A 56 8.96 -45.38 -2.64
CA ASN A 56 9.17 -46.15 -3.88
C ASN A 56 9.25 -45.29 -5.15
N LEU A 57 9.44 -43.97 -5.02
CA LEU A 57 9.66 -43.09 -6.16
C LEU A 57 11.15 -43.07 -6.49
N ASP A 58 11.46 -43.35 -7.75
CA ASP A 58 12.78 -43.31 -8.37
C ASP A 58 13.37 -41.89 -8.44
N PHE A 59 12.52 -40.89 -8.67
CA PHE A 59 12.89 -39.48 -8.66
C PHE A 59 11.70 -38.57 -8.31
N VAL A 60 12.04 -37.35 -7.92
CA VAL A 60 11.12 -36.22 -7.84
C VAL A 60 11.73 -35.06 -8.62
N GLU A 61 10.92 -34.40 -9.42
CA GLU A 61 11.35 -33.29 -10.28
C GLU A 61 10.41 -32.10 -10.16
N SER A 62 11.00 -30.91 -10.21
CA SER A 62 10.27 -29.65 -10.19
C SER A 62 10.69 -28.81 -11.38
N ILE A 63 9.73 -28.46 -12.23
CA ILE A 63 9.93 -27.64 -13.42
C ILE A 63 9.27 -26.30 -13.17
N ILE A 64 10.03 -25.22 -13.29
CA ILE A 64 9.50 -23.85 -13.18
C ILE A 64 9.57 -23.23 -14.57
N ILE A 65 8.40 -22.88 -15.10
CA ILE A 65 8.24 -22.22 -16.40
C ILE A 65 7.77 -20.79 -16.12
N PRO A 66 8.69 -19.81 -16.09
CA PRO A 66 8.30 -18.41 -15.95
C PRO A 66 7.62 -17.93 -17.24
N ARG A 67 6.48 -17.26 -17.12
CA ARG A 67 5.78 -16.58 -18.22
C ARG A 67 6.31 -15.18 -18.50
N GLY A 68 7.19 -14.68 -17.64
CA GLY A 68 7.91 -13.44 -17.84
C GLY A 68 9.03 -13.25 -16.84
N PHE A 69 9.54 -12.03 -16.76
CA PHE A 69 10.54 -11.71 -15.75
C PHE A 69 10.00 -11.91 -14.33
N ASP A 70 10.70 -12.74 -13.56
CA ASP A 70 10.51 -12.85 -12.14
C ASP A 70 11.82 -12.47 -11.44
N PRO A 71 11.84 -11.41 -10.61
CA PRO A 71 13.01 -11.03 -9.82
C PRO A 71 13.61 -12.17 -8.99
N ARG A 72 12.79 -13.15 -8.60
CA ARG A 72 13.20 -14.34 -7.84
C ARG A 72 13.99 -15.35 -8.67
N LEU A 73 14.03 -15.15 -9.99
CA LEU A 73 14.78 -15.95 -10.96
C LEU A 73 15.87 -15.13 -11.67
N ARG A 74 16.19 -13.92 -11.19
CA ARG A 74 17.14 -13.00 -11.84
C ARG A 74 18.50 -13.65 -12.15
N ASN A 75 19.06 -14.40 -11.19
CA ASN A 75 20.28 -15.18 -11.36
C ASN A 75 20.01 -16.70 -11.47
N GLY A 76 18.82 -17.07 -11.97
CA GLY A 76 18.39 -18.46 -12.07
C GLY A 76 18.20 -19.11 -10.70
N PHE A 77 18.71 -20.33 -10.55
CA PHE A 77 18.50 -21.16 -9.35
C PHE A 77 19.08 -20.56 -8.06
N GLU A 78 20.17 -19.78 -8.14
CA GLU A 78 20.80 -19.22 -6.93
C GLU A 78 19.91 -18.18 -6.25
N THR A 79 19.29 -17.27 -7.02
CA THR A 79 18.31 -16.31 -6.45
C THR A 79 17.07 -17.04 -5.93
N LEU A 80 16.61 -18.09 -6.61
CA LEU A 80 15.49 -18.92 -6.13
C LEU A 80 15.83 -19.58 -4.78
N LYS A 81 17.04 -20.12 -4.65
CA LYS A 81 17.51 -20.76 -3.41
C LYS A 81 17.57 -19.76 -2.26
N VAL A 82 18.02 -18.54 -2.53
CA VAL A 82 17.99 -17.44 -1.54
C VAL A 82 16.55 -17.13 -1.12
N TRP A 83 15.63 -16.97 -2.07
CA TRP A 83 14.21 -16.73 -1.77
C TRP A 83 13.60 -17.84 -0.90
N LEU A 84 13.86 -19.11 -1.24
CA LEU A 84 13.39 -20.26 -0.46
C LEU A 84 14.00 -20.31 0.96
N SER A 85 15.26 -19.88 1.11
CA SER A 85 15.96 -19.87 2.41
C SER A 85 15.39 -18.85 3.41
N ILE A 86 14.63 -17.85 2.94
CA ILE A 86 13.90 -16.91 3.81
C ILE A 86 12.84 -17.63 4.66
N GLY A 87 12.36 -18.78 4.19
CA GLY A 87 11.35 -19.60 4.86
C GLY A 87 9.92 -19.10 4.64
N PRO A 88 8.91 -19.88 5.04
CA PRO A 88 7.50 -19.54 4.83
C PRO A 88 7.07 -18.29 5.61
N GLU A 89 6.06 -17.61 5.09
CA GLU A 89 5.40 -16.49 5.76
C GLU A 89 4.67 -16.96 7.02
N VAL A 90 4.63 -16.11 8.05
CA VAL A 90 3.92 -16.38 9.30
C VAL A 90 2.41 -16.18 9.13
N ILE A 91 1.63 -16.94 9.89
CA ILE A 91 0.19 -16.75 10.01
C ILE A 91 -0.05 -15.76 11.16
N ILE A 92 -0.67 -14.63 10.84
CA ILE A 92 -1.14 -13.69 11.86
C ILE A 92 -2.53 -14.12 12.29
N TYR A 93 -2.67 -14.44 13.57
CA TYR A 93 -3.94 -14.78 14.19
C TYR A 93 -4.28 -13.74 15.25
N ASN A 94 -5.36 -12.99 15.00
CA ASN A 94 -5.85 -11.94 15.88
C ASN A 94 -7.37 -12.15 16.12
N PRO A 95 -7.75 -12.93 17.14
CA PRO A 95 -9.15 -13.20 17.44
C PRO A 95 -9.91 -11.96 17.91
N ASP A 96 -9.20 -10.95 18.42
CA ASP A 96 -9.79 -9.72 18.94
C ASP A 96 -10.10 -8.68 17.84
N SER A 97 -9.79 -9.01 16.58
CA SER A 97 -10.01 -8.10 15.45
C SER A 97 -11.49 -7.73 15.29
N LEU A 98 -11.74 -6.48 14.94
CA LEU A 98 -13.07 -5.95 14.63
C LEU A 98 -13.75 -6.70 13.48
N TYR A 99 -12.99 -7.33 12.58
CA TYR A 99 -13.54 -8.20 11.55
C TYR A 99 -14.17 -9.47 12.13
N VAL A 100 -13.50 -10.14 13.08
CA VAL A 100 -14.05 -11.31 13.77
C VAL A 100 -15.30 -10.91 14.58
N LYS A 101 -15.22 -9.80 15.31
CA LYS A 101 -16.36 -9.27 16.08
C LYS A 101 -17.56 -8.88 15.21
N LEU A 102 -17.32 -8.37 13.99
CA LEU A 102 -18.40 -8.12 13.04
C LEU A 102 -19.13 -9.43 12.68
N TRP A 103 -18.39 -10.52 12.49
CA TRP A 103 -18.99 -11.82 12.18
C TRP A 103 -19.77 -12.41 13.35
N ASP A 104 -19.27 -12.22 14.58
CA ASP A 104 -20.06 -12.53 15.78
C ASP A 104 -21.37 -11.72 15.83
N ALA A 105 -21.31 -10.43 15.48
CA ALA A 105 -22.51 -9.59 15.39
C ALA A 105 -23.49 -10.09 14.32
N VAL A 106 -23.01 -10.48 13.14
CA VAL A 106 -23.84 -11.06 12.06
C VAL A 106 -24.54 -12.34 12.52
N LEU A 107 -23.83 -13.23 13.21
CA LEU A 107 -24.39 -14.48 13.73
C LEU A 107 -25.45 -14.19 14.80
N LYS A 108 -25.16 -13.30 15.75
CA LYS A 108 -26.11 -12.88 16.78
C LYS A 108 -27.38 -12.28 16.16
N LEU A 109 -27.25 -11.42 15.15
CA LEU A 109 -28.40 -10.85 14.43
C LEU A 109 -29.26 -11.92 13.75
N ARG A 110 -28.65 -12.92 13.12
CA ARG A 110 -29.38 -14.03 12.48
C ARG A 110 -30.12 -14.91 13.48
N GLU A 111 -29.60 -15.01 14.70
CA GLU A 111 -30.18 -15.79 15.80
C GLU A 111 -31.11 -14.97 16.71
N GLY A 112 -31.29 -13.67 16.46
CA GLY A 112 -32.10 -12.78 17.31
C GLY A 112 -31.49 -12.51 18.68
N ARG A 113 -30.16 -12.63 18.83
CA ARG A 113 -29.43 -12.32 20.08
C ARG A 113 -29.06 -10.83 20.17
N ASN A 114 -28.92 -10.36 21.40
CA ASN A 114 -28.50 -8.98 21.68
C ASN A 114 -27.03 -8.75 21.31
N LEU A 115 -26.77 -7.59 20.71
CA LEU A 115 -25.42 -7.09 20.42
C LEU A 115 -24.90 -6.23 21.57
N ASP A 116 -23.59 -6.30 21.83
CA ASP A 116 -22.90 -5.30 22.64
C ASP A 116 -22.70 -3.97 21.87
N ASN A 117 -22.11 -2.96 22.51
CA ASN A 117 -21.93 -1.65 21.88
C ASN A 117 -20.94 -1.66 20.71
N VAL A 118 -19.87 -2.47 20.78
CA VAL A 118 -18.89 -2.59 19.70
C VAL A 118 -19.54 -3.27 18.50
N GLU A 119 -20.24 -4.38 18.74
CA GLU A 119 -20.97 -5.14 17.73
C GLU A 119 -22.05 -4.29 17.05
N LYS A 120 -22.79 -3.47 17.81
CA LYS A 120 -23.75 -2.51 17.25
C LYS A 120 -23.09 -1.51 16.32
N ASN A 121 -21.98 -0.89 16.76
CA ASN A 121 -21.25 0.07 15.94
C ASN A 121 -20.73 -0.56 14.65
N LEU A 122 -20.23 -1.79 14.71
CA LEU A 122 -19.79 -2.55 13.54
C LEU A 122 -20.96 -2.87 12.59
N ALA A 123 -22.10 -3.29 13.13
CA ALA A 123 -23.29 -3.58 12.34
C ALA A 123 -23.87 -2.32 11.66
N VAL A 124 -23.77 -1.16 12.32
CA VAL A 124 -24.11 0.16 11.72
C VAL A 124 -23.13 0.52 10.62
N LEU A 125 -21.82 0.36 10.83
CA LEU A 125 -20.78 0.64 9.83
C LEU A 125 -21.04 -0.09 8.50
N VAL A 126 -21.49 -1.35 8.56
CA VAL A 126 -21.82 -2.15 7.37
C VAL A 126 -23.29 -2.09 6.97
N ASN A 127 -24.09 -1.16 7.52
CA ASN A 127 -25.52 -0.97 7.25
C ASN A 127 -26.38 -2.23 7.44
N LEU A 128 -26.01 -3.12 8.36
CA LEU A 128 -26.86 -4.21 8.81
C LEU A 128 -27.91 -3.73 9.81
N ILE A 129 -27.60 -2.66 10.53
CA ILE A 129 -28.50 -1.96 11.46
C ILE A 129 -28.52 -0.47 11.07
N ASP A 130 -29.67 0.18 11.19
CA ASP A 130 -29.78 1.64 11.07
C ASP A 130 -29.44 2.37 12.40
N GLU A 131 -29.28 3.69 12.36
CA GLU A 131 -28.94 4.49 13.56
C GLU A 131 -29.97 4.37 14.71
N LYS A 132 -31.19 3.89 14.42
CA LYS A 132 -32.27 3.71 15.38
C LYS A 132 -32.38 2.26 15.90
N GLY A 133 -31.52 1.36 15.44
CA GLY A 133 -31.49 -0.05 15.84
C GLY A 133 -32.31 -1.00 14.95
N GLY A 134 -32.86 -0.54 13.83
CA GLY A 134 -33.62 -1.37 12.88
C GLY A 134 -32.71 -2.28 12.04
N VAL A 135 -33.01 -3.58 11.99
CA VAL A 135 -32.21 -4.58 11.26
C VAL A 135 -32.60 -4.64 9.78
N ASN A 136 -31.62 -4.54 8.88
CA ASN A 136 -31.81 -4.75 7.44
C ASN A 136 -31.69 -6.25 7.11
N TYR A 137 -32.81 -6.99 7.25
CA TYR A 137 -32.86 -8.42 6.98
C TYR A 137 -32.46 -8.81 5.56
N HIS A 138 -32.78 -7.99 4.56
CA HIS A 138 -32.36 -8.25 3.19
C HIS A 138 -30.83 -8.27 3.09
N LYS A 139 -30.16 -7.26 3.64
CA LYS A 139 -28.70 -7.21 3.64
C LYS A 139 -28.09 -8.32 4.50
N LEU A 140 -28.64 -8.59 5.67
CA LEU A 140 -28.19 -9.65 6.58
C LEU A 140 -28.19 -11.04 5.92
N ASN A 141 -29.24 -11.34 5.15
CA ASN A 141 -29.39 -12.62 4.45
C ASN A 141 -28.42 -12.77 3.27
N HIS A 142 -27.96 -11.66 2.69
CA HIS A 142 -27.02 -11.65 1.58
C HIS A 142 -25.58 -11.30 2.00
N PHE A 143 -25.34 -11.07 3.30
CA PHE A 143 -24.01 -10.78 3.83
C PHE A 143 -23.16 -12.05 3.86
N LYS A 144 -22.05 -12.05 3.09
CA LYS A 144 -21.17 -13.21 2.90
C LYS A 144 -19.80 -12.97 3.49
N PHE A 145 -19.19 -14.06 3.97
CA PHE A 145 -17.83 -14.06 4.52
C PHE A 145 -16.77 -13.89 3.43
N TYR A 146 -17.04 -14.39 2.24
CA TYR A 146 -16.19 -14.25 1.06
C TYR A 146 -16.97 -13.57 -0.06
N GLU A 147 -16.29 -12.63 -0.73
CA GLU A 147 -16.68 -11.89 -1.94
C GLU A 147 -18.15 -11.40 -2.00
N ILE A 148 -18.32 -10.09 -1.81
CA ILE A 148 -19.64 -9.44 -1.73
C ILE A 148 -20.34 -9.38 -3.11
N ASN A 149 -19.60 -9.51 -4.22
CA ASN A 149 -20.11 -9.33 -5.57
C ASN A 149 -20.21 -10.63 -6.38
N THR A 150 -21.05 -10.61 -7.40
CA THR A 150 -21.28 -11.75 -8.33
C THR A 150 -20.62 -11.48 -9.67
N GLU A 151 -20.11 -12.52 -10.33
CA GLU A 151 -19.52 -12.51 -11.68
C GLU A 151 -20.57 -12.12 -12.74
N LYS A 152 -20.80 -10.81 -12.89
CA LYS A 152 -21.77 -10.25 -13.85
C LYS A 152 -21.11 -9.57 -15.04
N ASN A 153 -19.85 -9.19 -14.90
CA ASN A 153 -19.12 -8.48 -15.95
C ASN A 153 -18.66 -9.49 -17.00
N ARG A 154 -18.61 -9.07 -18.27
CA ARG A 154 -18.27 -9.95 -19.39
C ARG A 154 -16.85 -9.64 -19.87
N LEU A 155 -16.06 -10.66 -20.12
CA LEU A 155 -14.79 -10.58 -20.80
C LEU A 155 -14.95 -11.05 -22.24
N VAL A 156 -14.60 -10.19 -23.20
CA VAL A 156 -14.75 -10.45 -24.62
C VAL A 156 -13.44 -10.17 -25.34
N ILE A 157 -13.05 -11.06 -26.23
CA ILE A 157 -11.94 -10.84 -27.17
C ILE A 157 -12.53 -10.45 -28.53
N GLU A 158 -12.03 -9.36 -29.10
CA GLU A 158 -12.34 -8.92 -30.45
C GLU A 158 -11.19 -9.27 -31.40
N ARG A 159 -11.48 -10.05 -32.45
CA ARG A 159 -10.50 -10.41 -33.51
C ARG A 159 -11.15 -10.26 -34.88
N GLY A 160 -10.56 -9.45 -35.76
CA GLY A 160 -11.10 -9.21 -37.11
C GLY A 160 -12.57 -8.76 -37.11
N GLY A 161 -12.96 -7.95 -36.10
CA GLY A 161 -14.32 -7.45 -35.90
C GLY A 161 -15.34 -8.47 -35.36
N LYS A 162 -14.91 -9.66 -34.93
CA LYS A 162 -15.76 -10.65 -34.26
C LYS A 162 -15.51 -10.63 -32.76
N MET A 163 -16.60 -10.56 -32.00
CA MET A 163 -16.61 -10.59 -30.53
C MET A 163 -16.84 -12.03 -30.04
N GLU A 164 -15.91 -12.56 -29.24
CA GLU A 164 -16.02 -13.86 -28.57
C GLU A 164 -16.03 -13.65 -27.05
N GLU A 165 -17.11 -14.03 -26.37
CA GLU A 165 -17.16 -14.01 -24.90
C GLU A 165 -16.32 -15.16 -24.35
N VAL A 166 -15.29 -14.81 -23.57
CA VAL A 166 -14.32 -15.74 -23.00
C VAL A 166 -14.72 -16.16 -21.60
N ASP A 167 -15.13 -15.19 -20.77
CA ASP A 167 -15.43 -15.45 -19.37
C ASP A 167 -16.38 -14.40 -18.77
N ARG A 168 -16.82 -14.68 -17.53
CA ARG A 168 -17.45 -13.70 -16.65
C ARG A 168 -16.54 -13.41 -15.47
N ILE A 169 -16.38 -12.13 -15.17
CA ILE A 169 -15.43 -11.66 -14.17
C ILE A 169 -16.15 -10.93 -13.04
N SER A 170 -15.56 -10.97 -11.84
CA SER A 170 -16.08 -10.24 -10.69
C SER A 170 -15.83 -8.73 -10.83
N MET A 171 -16.45 -7.92 -9.97
CA MET A 171 -16.13 -6.49 -9.91
C MET A 171 -14.68 -6.27 -9.43
N LYS A 172 -14.19 -7.14 -8.56
CA LYS A 172 -12.84 -7.06 -8.03
C LYS A 172 -11.82 -7.39 -9.12
N ASP A 173 -12.06 -8.45 -9.89
CA ASP A 173 -11.19 -8.79 -11.02
C ASP A 173 -11.14 -7.67 -12.07
N LEU A 174 -12.29 -7.06 -12.37
CA LEU A 174 -12.36 -5.89 -13.25
C LEU A 174 -11.40 -4.80 -12.79
N ILE A 175 -11.39 -4.51 -11.47
CA ILE A 175 -10.60 -3.43 -10.87
C ILE A 175 -9.11 -3.80 -10.77
N GLU A 176 -8.77 -5.03 -10.38
CA GLU A 176 -7.39 -5.46 -10.12
C GLU A 176 -6.65 -5.92 -11.39
N PHE A 177 -7.37 -6.33 -12.44
CA PHE A 177 -6.76 -6.91 -13.64
C PHE A 177 -7.28 -6.28 -14.94
N TYR A 178 -8.59 -6.11 -15.13
CA TYR A 178 -9.10 -5.79 -16.47
C TYR A 178 -9.32 -4.30 -16.74
N GLN A 179 -8.23 -3.54 -16.77
CA GLN A 179 -8.21 -2.10 -17.09
C GLN A 179 -7.59 -1.82 -18.46
N PRO A 180 -8.00 -0.74 -19.17
CA PRO A 180 -7.40 -0.40 -20.46
C PRO A 180 -5.87 -0.31 -20.40
N GLY A 181 -5.20 -1.03 -21.29
CA GLY A 181 -3.74 -1.21 -21.30
C GLY A 181 -3.23 -2.43 -20.54
N TYR A 182 -4.06 -3.16 -19.80
CA TYR A 182 -3.63 -4.41 -19.17
C TYR A 182 -3.40 -5.50 -20.22
N ILE A 183 -2.30 -6.24 -20.07
CA ILE A 183 -1.81 -7.28 -20.97
C ILE A 183 -2.28 -8.64 -20.44
N ASP A 184 -3.09 -9.34 -21.24
CA ASP A 184 -3.36 -10.76 -21.03
C ASP A 184 -2.39 -11.62 -21.86
N LEU A 185 -1.35 -12.10 -21.17
CA LEU A 185 -0.34 -12.98 -21.76
C LEU A 185 -0.91 -14.33 -22.23
N SER A 186 -2.02 -14.79 -21.65
CA SER A 186 -2.62 -16.09 -21.98
C SER A 186 -3.28 -16.04 -23.35
N ASN A 187 -3.96 -14.92 -23.63
CA ASN A 187 -4.70 -14.69 -24.87
C ASN A 187 -3.92 -13.89 -25.91
N LYS A 188 -2.73 -13.37 -25.54
CA LYS A 188 -1.89 -12.47 -26.35
C LYS A 188 -2.64 -11.21 -26.77
N THR A 189 -3.39 -10.65 -25.83
CA THR A 189 -4.28 -9.52 -26.04
C THR A 189 -3.99 -8.42 -25.03
N ILE A 190 -4.46 -7.22 -25.35
CA ILE A 190 -4.46 -6.08 -24.44
C ILE A 190 -5.90 -5.61 -24.27
N VAL A 191 -6.27 -5.30 -23.03
CA VAL A 191 -7.56 -4.68 -22.75
C VAL A 191 -7.61 -3.33 -23.46
N ASN A 192 -8.40 -3.25 -24.51
CA ASN A 192 -8.51 -2.07 -25.35
C ASN A 192 -9.45 -1.04 -24.72
N LYS A 193 -10.57 -1.48 -24.14
CA LYS A 193 -11.54 -0.62 -23.45
C LYS A 193 -12.43 -1.41 -22.49
N VAL A 194 -13.09 -0.68 -21.60
CA VAL A 194 -14.13 -1.18 -20.70
C VAL A 194 -15.40 -0.37 -20.91
N GLU A 195 -16.50 -1.04 -21.26
CA GLU A 195 -17.79 -0.41 -21.54
C GLU A 195 -18.80 -0.72 -20.44
N TYR A 196 -19.53 0.30 -19.96
CA TYR A 196 -20.60 0.10 -18.99
C TYR A 196 -21.94 -0.02 -19.68
N ASN A 197 -22.68 -1.09 -19.40
CA ASN A 197 -24.06 -1.25 -19.83
C ASN A 197 -25.01 -0.72 -18.72
N PRO A 198 -25.66 0.45 -18.91
CA PRO A 198 -26.48 1.06 -17.88
C PRO A 198 -27.80 0.34 -17.61
N GLU A 199 -28.37 -0.32 -18.62
CA GLU A 199 -29.66 -1.03 -18.50
C GLU A 199 -29.54 -2.23 -17.57
N ASN A 200 -28.46 -3.00 -17.74
CA ASN A 200 -28.25 -4.26 -17.02
C ASN A 200 -27.20 -4.14 -15.90
N LYS A 201 -26.59 -2.96 -15.73
CA LYS A 201 -25.62 -2.62 -14.67
C LYS A 201 -24.43 -3.58 -14.59
N TYR A 202 -23.81 -3.85 -15.73
CA TYR A 202 -22.58 -4.66 -15.82
C TYR A 202 -21.56 -4.00 -16.75
N PHE A 203 -20.30 -4.41 -16.63
CA PHE A 203 -19.21 -3.97 -17.50
C PHE A 203 -18.85 -5.04 -18.53
N THR A 204 -18.53 -4.61 -19.75
CA THR A 204 -17.92 -5.44 -20.80
C THR A 204 -16.48 -5.01 -20.97
N VAL A 205 -15.54 -5.92 -20.72
CA VAL A 205 -14.12 -5.76 -21.02
C VAL A 205 -13.90 -6.24 -22.44
N ILE A 206 -13.26 -5.42 -23.27
CA ILE A 206 -12.97 -5.74 -24.66
C ILE A 206 -11.45 -5.78 -24.83
N GLU A 207 -10.94 -6.96 -25.09
CA GLU A 207 -9.54 -7.24 -25.39
C GLU A 207 -9.31 -7.34 -26.90
N LYS A 208 -8.16 -6.86 -27.37
CA LYS A 208 -7.75 -6.95 -28.78
C LYS A 208 -6.31 -7.46 -28.91
N PRO A 209 -5.98 -8.15 -30.02
CA PRO A 209 -4.59 -8.32 -30.46
C PRO A 209 -3.86 -6.98 -30.60
N VAL A 210 -2.54 -7.00 -30.43
CA VAL A 210 -1.69 -5.80 -30.44
C VAL A 210 -1.81 -5.02 -31.76
N ASP A 211 -1.86 -5.73 -32.89
CA ASP A 211 -1.96 -5.17 -34.24
C ASP A 211 -3.33 -4.57 -34.55
N GLU A 212 -4.36 -4.90 -33.76
CA GLU A 212 -5.72 -4.36 -33.86
C GLU A 212 -6.00 -3.23 -32.86
N ILE A 213 -5.02 -2.81 -32.05
CA ILE A 213 -5.20 -1.77 -31.03
C ILE A 213 -5.46 -0.40 -31.67
N GLU A 214 -6.59 0.20 -31.30
CA GLU A 214 -6.99 1.52 -31.76
C GLU A 214 -6.83 2.59 -30.68
N ASN A 215 -6.87 2.20 -29.40
CA ASN A 215 -6.83 3.11 -28.26
C ASN A 215 -5.54 3.93 -28.20
N GLU A 216 -5.69 5.25 -28.23
CA GLU A 216 -4.58 6.22 -28.20
C GLU A 216 -3.68 6.06 -26.96
N CYS A 217 -4.23 5.82 -25.75
CA CYS A 217 -3.40 5.70 -24.55
C CYS A 217 -2.45 4.49 -24.61
N ILE A 218 -2.86 3.42 -25.30
CA ILE A 218 -2.06 2.21 -25.46
C ILE A 218 -0.99 2.44 -26.54
N LYS A 219 -1.34 3.16 -27.62
CA LYS A 219 -0.38 3.57 -28.66
C LYS A 219 0.71 4.47 -28.08
N ASP A 220 0.33 5.46 -27.27
CA ASP A 220 1.28 6.34 -26.56
C ASP A 220 2.22 5.51 -25.66
N GLY A 221 1.69 4.51 -24.96
CA GLY A 221 2.48 3.58 -24.16
C GLY A 221 3.47 2.75 -24.99
N ILE A 222 3.10 2.34 -26.20
CA ILE A 222 4.00 1.64 -27.13
C ILE A 222 5.11 2.57 -27.60
N GLU A 223 4.80 3.82 -27.96
CA GLU A 223 5.81 4.83 -28.35
C GLU A 223 6.80 5.12 -27.21
N GLU A 224 6.32 5.18 -25.97
CA GLU A 224 7.19 5.32 -24.81
C GLU A 224 8.06 4.07 -24.60
N TYR A 225 7.51 2.86 -24.77
CA TYR A 225 8.30 1.62 -24.76
C TYR A 225 9.43 1.65 -25.80
N GLU A 226 9.16 2.08 -27.03
CA GLU A 226 10.18 2.22 -28.06
C GLU A 226 11.26 3.23 -27.64
N SER A 227 10.83 4.36 -27.06
CA SER A 227 11.73 5.39 -26.54
C SER A 227 12.64 4.87 -25.43
N VAL A 228 12.13 4.02 -24.54
CA VAL A 228 12.92 3.34 -23.49
C VAL A 228 14.01 2.46 -24.11
N LEU A 229 13.66 1.63 -25.10
CA LEU A 229 14.63 0.76 -25.77
C LEU A 229 15.69 1.55 -26.54
N MET A 230 15.29 2.65 -27.18
CA MET A 230 16.23 3.56 -27.85
C MET A 230 17.17 4.23 -26.84
N ARG A 231 16.66 4.64 -25.67
CA ARG A 231 17.48 5.21 -24.59
C ARG A 231 18.52 4.21 -24.11
N TRP A 232 18.12 2.98 -23.78
CA TRP A 232 19.05 1.92 -23.41
C TRP A 232 20.09 1.64 -24.50
N SER A 233 19.68 1.63 -25.76
CA SER A 233 20.59 1.44 -26.90
C SER A 233 21.65 2.54 -26.98
N LYS A 234 21.27 3.80 -26.72
CA LYS A 234 22.18 4.95 -26.69
C LYS A 234 23.13 4.91 -25.50
N GLU A 235 22.61 4.59 -24.31
CA GLU A 235 23.39 4.55 -23.06
C GLU A 235 24.42 3.42 -23.05
N THR A 236 24.06 2.26 -23.62
CA THR A 236 24.88 1.04 -23.56
C THR A 236 25.72 0.81 -24.80
N GLY A 237 25.41 1.51 -25.91
CA GLY A 237 26.02 1.27 -27.23
C GLY A 237 25.53 -0.02 -27.90
N GLU A 238 24.65 -0.79 -27.26
CA GLU A 238 24.10 -2.03 -27.79
C GLU A 238 22.69 -1.81 -28.35
N TYR A 239 22.52 -1.92 -29.66
CA TYR A 239 21.20 -1.76 -30.29
C TYR A 239 20.19 -2.84 -29.85
N ILE A 240 18.98 -2.39 -29.51
CA ILE A 240 17.82 -3.22 -29.18
C ILE A 240 16.65 -2.77 -30.08
N PRO A 241 16.31 -3.52 -31.15
CA PRO A 241 15.24 -3.13 -32.07
C PRO A 241 13.88 -3.22 -31.38
N PRO A 242 13.01 -2.21 -31.41
CA PRO A 242 11.68 -2.32 -30.81
C PRO A 242 10.88 -3.45 -31.47
N ASN A 243 10.29 -4.32 -30.65
CA ASN A 243 9.36 -5.36 -31.09
C ASN A 243 8.44 -5.72 -29.93
N PHE A 244 7.36 -4.95 -29.81
CA PHE A 244 6.44 -5.04 -28.69
C PHE A 244 5.75 -6.40 -28.61
N GLU A 245 5.28 -6.93 -29.75
CA GLU A 245 4.62 -8.25 -29.80
C GLU A 245 5.56 -9.38 -29.33
N LEU A 246 6.79 -9.42 -29.85
CA LEU A 246 7.79 -10.39 -29.40
C LEU A 246 8.10 -10.23 -27.91
N ASP A 247 8.21 -8.99 -27.42
CA ASP A 247 8.50 -8.74 -26.01
C ASP A 247 7.33 -9.11 -25.10
N LEU A 248 6.09 -9.06 -25.57
CA LEU A 248 4.93 -9.63 -24.86
C LEU A 248 5.01 -11.16 -24.83
N GLU A 249 5.29 -11.81 -25.97
CA GLU A 249 5.42 -13.26 -26.05
C GLU A 249 6.54 -13.81 -25.17
N LEU A 250 7.65 -13.07 -25.05
CA LEU A 250 8.78 -13.40 -24.20
C LEU A 250 8.58 -12.99 -22.73
N GLY A 251 7.45 -12.37 -22.38
CA GLY A 251 7.15 -11.87 -21.04
C GLY A 251 8.14 -10.81 -20.55
N ARG A 252 8.65 -10.01 -21.49
CA ARG A 252 9.54 -8.86 -21.28
C ARG A 252 8.76 -7.58 -21.04
N VAL A 253 7.48 -7.54 -21.41
CA VAL A 253 6.56 -6.49 -21.00
C VAL A 253 5.44 -7.13 -20.18
N LEU A 254 5.29 -6.69 -18.94
CA LEU A 254 4.25 -7.12 -18.02
C LEU A 254 3.41 -5.92 -17.60
N SER A 255 2.12 -6.09 -17.39
CA SER A 255 1.26 -5.04 -16.84
C SER A 255 0.85 -5.33 -15.41
N LYS A 256 0.64 -4.27 -14.63
CA LYS A 256 -0.02 -4.31 -13.33
C LYS A 256 -1.01 -3.16 -13.23
N VAL A 257 -2.23 -3.45 -12.77
CA VAL A 257 -3.16 -2.39 -12.37
C VAL A 257 -2.77 -1.92 -10.97
N LEU A 258 -2.58 -0.62 -10.83
CA LEU A 258 -2.43 0.02 -9.52
C LEU A 258 -3.82 0.44 -9.06
N VAL A 259 -4.18 0.06 -7.84
CA VAL A 259 -5.49 0.33 -7.24
C VAL A 259 -5.37 1.41 -6.17
N ASP A 260 -6.47 2.10 -5.91
CA ASP A 260 -6.65 2.99 -4.78
C ASP A 260 -7.91 2.59 -4.01
N ILE A 261 -8.01 2.99 -2.75
CA ILE A 261 -9.22 2.84 -1.95
C ILE A 261 -9.76 4.20 -1.51
N GLN A 262 -11.09 4.31 -1.49
CA GLN A 262 -11.81 5.46 -0.97
C GLN A 262 -12.50 5.04 0.32
N PHE A 263 -12.15 5.65 1.44
CA PHE A 263 -12.72 5.39 2.75
C PHE A 263 -12.88 6.70 3.53
N LYS A 264 -13.51 6.63 4.70
CA LYS A 264 -13.66 7.76 5.63
C LYS A 264 -13.25 7.31 7.03
N GLY A 265 -12.56 8.17 7.76
CA GLY A 265 -12.03 7.82 9.08
C GLY A 265 -10.79 6.93 8.99
N GLU A 266 -10.37 6.41 10.13
CA GLU A 266 -9.22 5.51 10.26
C GLU A 266 -9.53 4.26 11.07
N GLY A 267 -8.71 3.23 10.90
CA GLY A 267 -8.89 1.96 11.57
C GLY A 267 -9.77 1.04 10.75
N PHE A 268 -10.75 0.39 11.38
CA PHE A 268 -11.64 -0.54 10.70
C PHE A 268 -12.75 0.20 9.96
N VAL A 269 -12.63 0.28 8.64
CA VAL A 269 -13.45 1.12 7.78
C VAL A 269 -14.13 0.33 6.68
N LYS A 270 -15.24 0.88 6.18
CA LYS A 270 -15.79 0.51 4.88
C LYS A 270 -15.06 1.29 3.79
N TYR A 271 -14.64 0.60 2.74
CA TYR A 271 -13.93 1.22 1.63
C TYR A 271 -14.55 0.89 0.27
N LYS A 272 -14.18 1.67 -0.74
CA LYS A 272 -14.41 1.43 -2.16
C LYS A 272 -13.09 1.34 -2.89
N GLU A 273 -12.75 0.17 -3.39
CA GLU A 273 -11.60 -0.02 -4.27
C GLU A 273 -11.91 0.49 -5.67
N VAL A 274 -10.96 1.20 -6.26
CA VAL A 274 -11.05 1.75 -7.60
C VAL A 274 -9.70 1.59 -8.33
N PRO A 275 -9.70 1.40 -9.65
CA PRO A 275 -8.47 1.36 -10.41
C PRO A 275 -7.90 2.77 -10.53
N ARG A 276 -6.57 2.91 -10.36
CA ARG A 276 -5.85 4.19 -10.45
C ARG A 276 -5.19 4.38 -11.80
N GLU A 277 -4.41 3.40 -12.23
CA GLU A 277 -3.69 3.42 -13.51
C GLU A 277 -3.18 2.02 -13.86
N VAL A 278 -2.77 1.83 -15.10
CA VAL A 278 -2.06 0.62 -15.54
C VAL A 278 -0.60 0.97 -15.75
N ARG A 279 0.27 0.18 -15.11
CA ARG A 279 1.73 0.31 -15.24
C ARG A 279 2.26 -0.85 -16.05
N TRP A 280 3.04 -0.54 -17.08
CA TRP A 280 3.88 -1.52 -17.77
C TRP A 280 5.27 -1.58 -17.14
N TYR A 281 5.78 -2.80 -17.04
CA TYR A 281 7.11 -3.13 -16.56
C TYR A 281 7.87 -3.77 -17.70
N ILE A 282 8.94 -3.12 -18.13
CA ILE A 282 9.73 -3.51 -19.31
C ILE A 282 11.06 -4.04 -18.83
N LEU A 283 11.41 -5.22 -19.32
CA LEU A 283 12.71 -5.82 -19.16
C LEU A 283 13.41 -5.94 -20.51
N SER A 284 14.67 -5.56 -20.57
CA SER A 284 15.53 -5.85 -21.73
C SER A 284 15.55 -7.35 -22.09
N ARG A 285 15.58 -7.66 -23.39
CA ARG A 285 15.68 -9.03 -23.91
C ARG A 285 17.02 -9.70 -23.59
N LYS A 286 18.08 -8.90 -23.48
CA LYS A 286 19.45 -9.34 -23.22
C LYS A 286 20.05 -8.54 -22.07
N ARG A 287 21.07 -9.11 -21.44
CA ARG A 287 21.88 -8.37 -20.47
C ARG A 287 22.68 -7.32 -21.21
N LEU A 288 22.67 -6.10 -20.71
CA LEU A 288 23.37 -4.94 -21.25
C LEU A 288 24.47 -4.51 -20.28
N PRO A 289 25.55 -3.88 -20.78
CA PRO A 289 26.64 -3.40 -19.94
C PRO A 289 26.16 -2.29 -19.00
N SER A 290 26.44 -2.45 -17.71
CA SER A 290 26.20 -1.48 -16.64
C SER A 290 27.46 -1.31 -15.81
N VAL A 291 27.82 -0.08 -15.48
CA VAL A 291 28.98 0.23 -14.64
C VAL A 291 28.49 0.54 -13.22
N LYS A 292 28.74 -0.39 -12.28
CA LYS A 292 28.44 -0.20 -10.85
C LYS A 292 29.74 -0.27 -10.05
N ASP A 293 29.99 0.72 -9.20
CA ASP A 293 31.20 0.83 -8.36
C ASP A 293 32.52 0.66 -9.16
N GLY A 294 32.55 1.18 -10.39
CA GLY A 294 33.71 1.07 -11.28
C GLY A 294 33.94 -0.31 -11.90
N LYS A 295 33.02 -1.28 -11.69
CA LYS A 295 33.05 -2.60 -12.33
C LYS A 295 32.02 -2.68 -13.45
N LEU A 296 32.45 -3.23 -14.59
CA LEU A 296 31.57 -3.56 -15.70
C LEU A 296 30.83 -4.87 -15.39
N GLU A 297 29.51 -4.78 -15.33
CA GLU A 297 28.62 -5.93 -15.16
C GLU A 297 27.61 -5.98 -16.31
N TYR A 298 27.10 -7.18 -16.61
CA TYR A 298 26.04 -7.35 -17.61
C TYR A 298 24.75 -7.69 -16.88
N VAL A 299 23.77 -6.79 -16.95
CA VAL A 299 22.51 -6.90 -16.20
C VAL A 299 21.32 -6.74 -17.14
N TYR A 300 20.18 -7.31 -16.78
CA TYR A 300 18.94 -6.96 -17.45
C TYR A 300 18.52 -5.56 -17.01
N TYR A 301 18.37 -4.66 -17.97
CA TYR A 301 17.80 -3.33 -17.72
C TYR A 301 16.30 -3.44 -17.53
N PHE A 302 15.79 -2.57 -16.67
CA PHE A 302 14.39 -2.50 -16.30
C PHE A 302 13.87 -1.07 -16.36
N ASN A 303 12.63 -0.89 -16.78
CA ASN A 303 11.92 0.38 -16.64
C ASN A 303 10.43 0.16 -16.38
N LYS A 304 9.76 1.20 -15.87
CA LYS A 304 8.31 1.26 -15.77
C LYS A 304 7.75 2.34 -16.70
N ILE A 305 6.53 2.13 -17.20
CA ILE A 305 5.75 3.11 -17.96
C ILE A 305 4.38 3.18 -17.31
N ASP A 306 3.98 4.37 -16.88
CA ASP A 306 2.65 4.63 -16.35
C ASP A 306 1.73 5.06 -17.49
N LEU A 307 0.76 4.22 -17.85
CA LEU A 307 -0.12 4.50 -18.97
C LEU A 307 -1.13 5.58 -18.59
N ASN A 308 -1.28 6.58 -19.45
CA ASN A 308 -2.31 7.61 -19.33
C ASN A 308 -3.70 7.13 -19.80
N CYS A 309 -4.02 5.88 -19.52
CA CYS A 309 -5.31 5.29 -19.84
C CYS A 309 -6.36 5.69 -18.81
N LYS A 310 -7.59 5.98 -19.24
CA LYS A 310 -8.70 6.34 -18.34
C LYS A 310 -9.20 5.08 -17.60
N PRO A 311 -8.96 4.93 -16.29
CA PRO A 311 -9.40 3.76 -15.54
C PRO A 311 -10.93 3.73 -15.41
N THR A 312 -11.50 2.54 -15.31
CA THR A 312 -12.94 2.29 -15.25
C THR A 312 -13.26 1.13 -14.30
N PRO A 313 -14.14 1.29 -13.31
CA PRO A 313 -15.01 2.44 -13.08
C PRO A 313 -14.35 3.58 -12.29
N LYS A 314 -14.68 4.83 -12.65
CA LYS A 314 -14.26 6.02 -11.86
C LYS A 314 -15.06 6.21 -10.57
N LYS A 315 -16.29 5.66 -10.50
CA LYS A 315 -17.20 5.79 -9.35
C LYS A 315 -17.91 4.46 -9.11
N GLY A 316 -18.14 4.14 -7.84
CA GLY A 316 -18.93 2.97 -7.44
C GLY A 316 -18.20 1.63 -7.54
N GLY A 317 -16.87 1.62 -7.41
CA GLY A 317 -16.03 0.41 -7.45
C GLY A 317 -16.34 -0.64 -6.36
N TYR A 318 -15.41 -1.55 -6.11
CA TYR A 318 -15.65 -2.71 -5.23
C TYR A 318 -15.76 -2.26 -3.77
N GLU A 319 -16.89 -2.57 -3.12
CA GLU A 319 -17.11 -2.24 -1.71
C GLU A 319 -16.74 -3.41 -0.80
N ASP A 320 -15.93 -3.13 0.23
CA ASP A 320 -15.59 -4.09 1.27
C ASP A 320 -15.21 -3.37 2.58
N ILE A 321 -14.69 -4.11 3.54
CA ILE A 321 -14.23 -3.62 4.84
C ILE A 321 -12.78 -4.02 5.10
N THR A 322 -12.00 -3.10 5.65
CA THR A 322 -10.60 -3.38 6.00
C THR A 322 -10.09 -2.45 7.10
N TYR A 323 -8.87 -2.71 7.57
CA TYR A 323 -8.12 -1.72 8.33
C TYR A 323 -7.39 -0.81 7.34
N ALA A 324 -7.67 0.48 7.38
CA ALA A 324 -7.04 1.45 6.49
C ALA A 324 -6.67 2.74 7.24
N TYR A 325 -5.63 3.40 6.73
CA TYR A 325 -5.08 4.62 7.31
C TYR A 325 -4.48 5.51 6.23
N GLU A 326 -4.48 6.82 6.51
CA GLU A 326 -3.81 7.82 5.69
C GLU A 326 -2.57 8.36 6.41
N VAL A 327 -1.49 8.56 5.67
CA VAL A 327 -0.21 9.08 6.16
C VAL A 327 0.33 10.08 5.15
N LYS A 328 0.68 11.30 5.58
CA LYS A 328 1.30 12.29 4.69
C LYS A 328 2.73 11.87 4.35
N ASN A 329 3.09 11.76 3.07
CA ASN A 329 4.47 11.53 2.65
C ASN A 329 4.77 11.98 1.21
N VAL A 330 5.99 12.49 0.98
CA VAL A 330 6.49 12.88 -0.34
C VAL A 330 7.41 11.78 -0.86
N ASP A 331 6.92 11.08 -1.89
CA ASP A 331 7.62 10.09 -2.73
C ASP A 331 8.14 8.82 -2.01
N ALA A 332 7.28 7.80 -1.90
CA ALA A 332 7.48 6.68 -0.99
C ALA A 332 7.36 5.27 -1.59
N GLU A 333 7.27 5.06 -2.91
CA GLU A 333 7.17 3.69 -3.47
C GLU A 333 8.36 2.81 -3.06
N ALA A 334 9.59 3.33 -3.17
CA ALA A 334 10.79 2.63 -2.73
C ALA A 334 10.84 2.47 -1.20
N GLY A 335 10.49 3.52 -0.44
CA GLY A 335 10.45 3.48 1.03
C GLY A 335 9.43 2.49 1.58
N MET A 336 8.23 2.43 1.00
CA MET A 336 7.19 1.47 1.36
C MET A 336 7.59 0.05 0.97
N SER A 337 8.22 -0.15 -0.20
CA SER A 337 8.74 -1.45 -0.60
C SER A 337 9.88 -1.92 0.32
N PHE A 338 10.72 -0.99 0.79
CA PHE A 338 11.75 -1.26 1.79
C PHE A 338 11.11 -1.66 3.13
N LEU A 339 10.09 -0.92 3.58
CA LEU A 339 9.33 -1.21 4.80
C LEU A 339 8.71 -2.61 4.76
N LEU A 340 7.99 -2.94 3.69
CA LEU A 340 7.35 -4.25 3.50
C LEU A 340 8.39 -5.38 3.43
N THR A 341 9.51 -5.14 2.75
CA THR A 341 10.64 -6.09 2.71
C THR A 341 11.20 -6.34 4.11
N ALA A 342 11.40 -5.28 4.89
CA ALA A 342 11.89 -5.40 6.27
C ALA A 342 10.88 -6.12 7.18
N LEU A 343 9.57 -5.85 7.05
CA LEU A 343 8.52 -6.60 7.76
C LEU A 343 8.55 -8.09 7.41
N ARG A 344 8.75 -8.42 6.12
CA ARG A 344 8.88 -9.79 5.65
C ARG A 344 10.08 -10.52 6.23
N LEU A 345 11.26 -9.89 6.20
CA LEU A 345 12.50 -10.51 6.68
C LEU A 345 12.55 -10.57 8.21
N PHE A 346 12.04 -9.56 8.91
CA PHE A 346 12.14 -9.49 10.36
C PHE A 346 11.05 -10.30 11.06
N TYR A 347 9.79 -10.10 10.68
CA TYR A 347 8.65 -10.75 11.34
C TYR A 347 8.13 -11.96 10.56
N GLY A 348 8.52 -12.14 9.30
CA GLY A 348 7.93 -13.17 8.44
C GLY A 348 6.58 -12.76 7.86
N ILE A 349 6.18 -11.49 7.98
CA ILE A 349 4.87 -10.99 7.53
C ILE A 349 4.80 -11.07 6.00
N ARG A 350 3.67 -11.54 5.49
CA ARG A 350 3.40 -11.62 4.05
C ARG A 350 3.56 -10.25 3.39
N PRO A 351 4.30 -10.13 2.27
CA PRO A 351 4.48 -8.85 1.59
C PRO A 351 3.19 -8.34 0.94
N ASP A 352 2.23 -9.22 0.63
CA ASP A 352 0.93 -8.92 0.04
C ASP A 352 -0.15 -8.57 1.08
N LEU A 353 0.16 -8.58 2.38
CA LEU A 353 -0.85 -8.33 3.41
C LEU A 353 -1.21 -6.84 3.54
N ILE A 354 -0.25 -5.96 3.29
CA ILE A 354 -0.43 -4.51 3.36
C ILE A 354 -0.28 -3.95 1.95
N ASN A 355 -1.36 -3.40 1.42
CA ASN A 355 -1.37 -2.65 0.18
C ASN A 355 -1.25 -1.15 0.44
N TYR A 356 -0.90 -0.41 -0.60
CA TYR A 356 -0.76 1.03 -0.53
C TYR A 356 -1.01 1.72 -1.87
N SER A 357 -1.37 3.00 -1.80
CA SER A 357 -1.54 3.89 -2.95
C SER A 357 -1.11 5.30 -2.57
N TYR A 358 -0.70 6.07 -3.57
CA TYR A 358 -0.38 7.50 -3.42
C TYR A 358 -1.42 8.35 -4.12
N PHE A 359 -1.84 9.42 -3.45
CA PHE A 359 -2.64 10.48 -4.02
C PHE A 359 -2.09 11.83 -3.55
N GLY A 360 -1.41 12.56 -4.43
CA GLY A 360 -0.68 13.76 -4.05
C GLY A 360 0.43 13.43 -3.05
N ASP A 361 0.40 14.09 -1.89
CA ASP A 361 1.30 13.87 -0.75
C ASP A 361 0.68 12.93 0.32
N ILE A 362 -0.38 12.20 -0.02
CA ILE A 362 -1.05 11.26 0.89
C ILE A 362 -0.76 9.83 0.46
N LEU A 363 -0.22 9.05 1.39
CA LEU A 363 -0.09 7.61 1.32
C LEU A 363 -1.28 6.97 2.04
N LYS A 364 -2.12 6.25 1.28
CA LYS A 364 -3.14 5.38 1.85
C LYS A 364 -2.55 3.99 2.00
N ILE A 365 -2.75 3.37 3.16
CA ILE A 365 -2.37 1.98 3.42
C ILE A 365 -3.57 1.19 3.90
N TRP A 366 -3.66 -0.07 3.49
CA TRP A 366 -4.74 -0.95 3.94
C TRP A 366 -4.33 -2.40 3.93
N GLU A 367 -5.11 -3.23 4.64
CA GLU A 367 -4.93 -4.67 4.61
C GLU A 367 -5.68 -5.31 3.44
N THR A 368 -5.02 -6.21 2.72
CA THR A 368 -5.69 -7.06 1.70
C THR A 368 -6.58 -8.12 2.34
N SER A 369 -6.33 -8.45 3.60
CA SER A 369 -7.17 -9.30 4.43
C SER A 369 -7.26 -8.69 5.82
N PRO A 370 -8.45 -8.40 6.35
CA PRO A 370 -8.65 -7.59 7.56
C PRO A 370 -8.33 -8.35 8.85
N VAL A 371 -7.06 -8.67 9.06
CA VAL A 371 -6.53 -9.39 10.22
C VAL A 371 -6.22 -8.44 11.40
N GLY A 372 -6.24 -7.13 11.19
CA GLY A 372 -5.94 -6.13 12.23
C GLY A 372 -4.45 -6.01 12.54
N LEU A 373 -3.59 -6.33 11.58
CA LEU A 373 -2.14 -6.10 11.70
C LEU A 373 -1.83 -4.60 11.82
N LEU A 374 -2.41 -3.74 10.99
CA LEU A 374 -2.16 -2.30 10.97
C LEU A 374 -2.64 -1.64 12.28
N GLU A 375 -3.77 -2.09 12.83
CA GLU A 375 -4.21 -1.71 14.18
C GLU A 375 -3.15 -2.11 15.22
N LYS A 376 -2.66 -3.36 15.21
CA LYS A 376 -1.64 -3.81 16.16
C LYS A 376 -0.25 -3.21 15.94
N ILE A 377 0.07 -2.74 14.75
CA ILE A 377 1.26 -1.91 14.49
C ILE A 377 1.17 -0.59 15.28
N ARG A 378 -0.02 0.03 15.32
CA ARG A 378 -0.29 1.30 16.01
C ARG A 378 -0.40 1.14 17.53
N GLU A 379 -1.13 0.13 17.98
CA GLU A 379 -1.41 -0.10 19.40
C GLU A 379 -0.30 -0.89 20.11
N GLY A 380 0.38 -1.77 19.38
CA GLY A 380 1.29 -2.78 19.92
C GLY A 380 0.56 -4.01 20.47
N GLY A 381 1.25 -4.76 21.34
CA GLY A 381 0.67 -5.91 22.05
C GLY A 381 0.72 -7.24 21.30
N LEU A 382 1.17 -7.24 20.04
CA LEU A 382 1.34 -8.47 19.26
C LEU A 382 2.81 -8.91 19.26
N VAL A 383 3.04 -10.23 19.37
CA VAL A 383 4.35 -10.85 19.20
C VAL A 383 4.29 -11.72 17.95
N ILE A 384 5.15 -11.43 16.97
CA ILE A 384 5.19 -12.15 15.70
C ILE A 384 6.58 -12.78 15.57
N ASN A 385 6.63 -14.09 15.37
CA ASN A 385 7.87 -14.85 15.24
C ASN A 385 8.86 -14.60 16.41
N GLY A 386 8.33 -14.59 17.64
CA GLY A 386 9.11 -14.34 18.86
C GLY A 386 9.58 -12.89 19.05
N LYS A 387 9.18 -11.96 18.18
CA LYS A 387 9.59 -10.55 18.22
C LYS A 387 8.38 -9.66 18.52
N LYS A 388 8.57 -8.68 19.40
CA LYS A 388 7.52 -7.73 19.76
C LYS A 388 7.26 -6.78 18.60
N LEU A 389 6.01 -6.63 18.22
CA LEU A 389 5.58 -5.68 17.20
C LEU A 389 5.53 -4.27 17.82
N ASP A 390 6.67 -3.61 17.87
CA ASP A 390 6.79 -2.21 18.26
C ASP A 390 7.88 -1.48 17.47
N TYR A 391 7.81 -0.14 17.50
CA TYR A 391 8.73 0.71 16.75
C TYR A 391 10.17 0.55 17.19
N ASP A 392 10.44 0.43 18.49
CA ASP A 392 11.81 0.51 19.00
C ASP A 392 12.57 -0.77 18.58
N THR A 393 11.90 -1.92 18.67
CA THR A 393 12.40 -3.20 18.16
C THR A 393 12.56 -3.19 16.64
N PHE A 394 11.56 -2.68 15.91
CA PHE A 394 11.55 -2.73 14.45
C PHE A 394 12.51 -1.71 13.81
N SER A 395 12.56 -0.49 14.32
CA SER A 395 13.47 0.56 13.83
C SER A 395 14.94 0.20 14.05
N ALA A 396 15.28 -0.49 15.13
CA ALA A 396 16.62 -1.03 15.35
C ALA A 396 17.02 -2.02 14.24
N TYR A 397 16.10 -2.87 13.80
CA TYR A 397 16.33 -3.74 12.65
C TYR A 397 16.41 -2.93 11.35
N LEU A 398 15.48 -2.01 11.12
CA LEU A 398 15.38 -1.24 9.88
C LEU A 398 16.61 -0.37 9.61
N ASN A 399 17.22 0.20 10.66
CA ASN A 399 18.47 0.95 10.58
C ASN A 399 19.67 0.08 10.16
N ASN A 400 19.67 -1.20 10.53
CA ASN A 400 20.84 -2.08 10.41
C ASN A 400 20.69 -3.19 9.36
N VAL A 401 19.51 -3.31 8.72
CA VAL A 401 19.26 -4.36 7.73
C VAL A 401 20.21 -4.20 6.54
N LYS A 402 20.92 -5.29 6.23
CA LYS A 402 21.82 -5.35 5.09
C LYS A 402 21.01 -5.55 3.81
N VAL A 403 21.37 -4.80 2.77
CA VAL A 403 20.78 -4.93 1.43
C VAL A 403 21.54 -6.02 0.67
N ASP A 404 21.42 -7.25 1.16
CA ASP A 404 21.98 -8.46 0.55
C ASP A 404 21.02 -9.08 -0.48
N GLU A 405 21.36 -10.25 -1.03
CA GLU A 405 20.52 -10.92 -2.03
C GLU A 405 19.13 -11.32 -1.47
N ALA A 406 19.05 -11.66 -0.17
CA ALA A 406 17.78 -12.00 0.47
C ALA A 406 16.86 -10.77 0.61
N PHE A 407 17.45 -9.60 0.87
CA PHE A 407 16.72 -8.34 0.80
C PHE A 407 16.27 -8.03 -0.63
N LYS A 408 17.21 -8.02 -1.57
CA LYS A 408 16.96 -7.65 -2.97
C LYS A 408 15.90 -8.53 -3.63
N VAL A 409 15.90 -9.83 -3.36
CA VAL A 409 14.93 -10.74 -3.98
C VAL A 409 13.48 -10.43 -3.57
N ILE A 410 13.25 -10.06 -2.31
CA ILE A 410 11.92 -9.63 -1.83
C ILE A 410 11.61 -8.22 -2.33
N PHE A 411 12.57 -7.30 -2.19
CA PHE A 411 12.39 -5.91 -2.59
C PHE A 411 12.02 -5.78 -4.06
N TYR A 412 12.76 -6.42 -4.96
CA TYR A 412 12.46 -6.36 -6.39
C TYR A 412 11.19 -7.12 -6.77
N SER A 413 10.74 -8.10 -5.99
CA SER A 413 9.41 -8.72 -6.18
C SER A 413 8.26 -7.75 -5.90
N LEU A 414 8.50 -6.73 -5.07
CA LEU A 414 7.54 -5.65 -4.77
C LEU A 414 7.70 -4.45 -5.70
N TYR A 415 8.95 -4.07 -5.96
CA TYR A 415 9.33 -2.88 -6.73
C TYR A 415 10.50 -3.20 -7.67
N PRO A 416 10.21 -3.77 -8.86
CA PRO A 416 11.23 -4.34 -9.75
C PRO A 416 12.13 -3.32 -10.49
N VAL A 417 12.53 -2.19 -9.90
CA VAL A 417 13.32 -1.13 -10.55
C VAL A 417 14.81 -1.21 -10.15
N GLU A 418 15.75 -1.11 -11.09
CA GLU A 418 17.20 -1.32 -10.86
C GLU A 418 17.93 -0.16 -10.14
N ASP A 419 17.51 1.09 -10.38
CA ASP A 419 18.22 2.30 -9.94
C ASP A 419 17.64 2.87 -8.64
N ILE A 420 17.84 2.11 -7.56
CA ILE A 420 17.32 2.45 -6.23
C ILE A 420 18.45 2.97 -5.36
N ASP A 421 18.28 4.19 -4.87
CA ASP A 421 19.00 4.67 -3.69
C ASP A 421 18.42 3.99 -2.45
N PHE A 422 19.05 2.89 -2.04
CA PHE A 422 18.62 2.13 -0.88
C PHE A 422 18.81 2.87 0.45
N ASP A 423 19.71 3.85 0.51
CA ASP A 423 19.88 4.66 1.71
C ASP A 423 18.71 5.64 1.85
N LYS A 424 18.33 6.33 0.76
CA LYS A 424 17.10 7.12 0.73
C LYS A 424 15.87 6.26 1.05
N ALA A 425 15.71 5.11 0.40
CA ALA A 425 14.59 4.20 0.65
C ALA A 425 14.52 3.73 2.12
N ARG A 426 15.68 3.49 2.76
CA ARG A 426 15.74 3.17 4.20
C ARG A 426 15.26 4.35 5.06
N GLN A 427 15.68 5.57 4.74
CA GLN A 427 15.24 6.78 5.46
C GLN A 427 13.73 6.99 5.35
N ASP A 428 13.19 6.83 4.14
CA ASP A 428 11.75 6.94 3.89
C ASP A 428 10.99 5.85 4.66
N ALA A 429 11.51 4.62 4.69
CA ALA A 429 10.93 3.52 5.47
C ALA A 429 10.95 3.78 6.98
N LEU A 430 12.02 4.36 7.53
CA LEU A 430 12.11 4.73 8.95
C LEU A 430 11.08 5.78 9.33
N THR A 431 10.92 6.78 8.48
CA THR A 431 9.92 7.84 8.63
C THR A 431 8.51 7.25 8.57
N LEU A 432 8.21 6.40 7.59
CA LEU A 432 6.93 5.69 7.47
C LEU A 432 6.66 4.81 8.70
N ALA A 433 7.64 4.01 9.13
CA ALA A 433 7.50 3.18 10.32
C ALA A 433 7.23 4.02 11.57
N PHE A 434 7.86 5.19 11.70
CA PHE A 434 7.62 6.08 12.83
C PHE A 434 6.16 6.56 12.84
N LYS A 435 5.69 7.09 11.70
CA LYS A 435 4.31 7.59 11.53
C LYS A 435 3.29 6.49 11.79
N LEU A 436 3.55 5.26 11.35
CA LEU A 436 2.65 4.13 11.56
C LEU A 436 2.62 3.65 13.01
N PHE A 437 3.76 3.49 13.69
CA PHE A 437 3.79 2.87 15.01
C PHE A 437 3.53 3.83 16.17
N LYS A 438 3.86 5.13 16.02
CA LYS A 438 3.83 6.08 17.15
C LYS A 438 2.61 6.99 17.17
N ARG A 439 1.77 6.98 16.14
CA ARG A 439 0.61 7.88 16.03
C ARG A 439 -0.33 7.85 17.24
N VAL A 440 -0.80 6.66 17.64
CA VAL A 440 -1.71 6.51 18.78
C VAL A 440 -1.05 6.96 20.10
N LYS A 441 0.25 6.70 20.26
CA LYS A 441 0.98 7.08 21.48
C LYS A 441 1.17 8.59 21.60
N ILE A 442 1.41 9.28 20.48
CA ILE A 442 1.55 10.74 20.45
C ILE A 442 0.18 11.39 20.68
N PHE A 443 -0.87 10.89 20.02
CA PHE A 443 -2.23 11.39 20.22
C PHE A 443 -2.69 11.24 21.68
N ASN A 444 -2.42 10.10 22.33
CA ASN A 444 -2.77 9.89 23.74
C ASN A 444 -1.94 10.74 24.74
N LYS A 445 -0.91 11.46 24.27
CA LYS A 445 -0.10 12.39 25.07
C LYS A 445 -0.55 13.84 24.93
N VAL A 446 -1.63 14.10 24.19
CA VAL A 446 -2.37 15.38 24.18
C VAL A 446 -3.13 15.51 25.49
N LEU A 447 -2.41 15.69 26.59
CA LEU A 447 -2.96 16.09 27.88
C LEU A 447 -2.59 17.57 28.12
N PRO A 448 -3.47 18.34 28.78
CA PRO A 448 -3.12 19.69 29.19
C PRO A 448 -1.87 19.62 30.08
N SER A 449 -0.77 20.21 29.60
CA SER A 449 0.44 20.35 30.40
C SER A 449 0.14 21.28 31.58
N ALA A 450 0.56 20.90 32.78
CA ALA A 450 0.58 21.81 33.94
C ALA A 450 1.61 22.95 33.77
N VAL A 451 2.47 22.85 32.76
CA VAL A 451 3.50 23.82 32.42
C VAL A 451 2.91 24.88 31.48
N ARG A 452 3.15 26.16 31.79
CA ARG A 452 2.76 27.30 30.95
C ARG A 452 3.66 27.34 29.71
N ASN A 453 3.31 26.54 28.70
CA ASN A 453 4.01 26.47 27.42
C ASN A 453 3.26 27.28 26.37
N ILE A 454 4.01 27.84 25.42
CA ILE A 454 3.47 28.37 24.17
C ILE A 454 3.82 27.42 23.03
N VAL A 455 2.84 27.14 22.18
CA VAL A 455 3.10 26.52 20.88
C VAL A 455 3.08 27.59 19.80
N LEU A 456 4.17 27.66 19.05
CA LEU A 456 4.33 28.52 17.88
C LEU A 456 4.46 27.62 16.65
N ASP A 457 3.49 27.73 15.75
CA ASP A 457 3.47 26.97 14.50
C ASP A 457 3.40 27.92 13.31
N LYS A 458 4.00 27.51 12.20
CA LYS A 458 4.05 28.30 10.98
C LYS A 458 3.64 27.42 9.81
N LEU A 459 2.63 27.87 9.08
CA LEU A 459 2.06 27.14 7.96
C LEU A 459 1.93 28.07 6.76
N ARG A 460 2.31 27.58 5.58
CA ARG A 460 2.02 28.26 4.32
C ARG A 460 0.75 27.65 3.73
N ILE A 461 -0.27 28.48 3.56
CA ILE A 461 -1.54 28.11 2.94
C ILE A 461 -1.67 28.96 1.68
N LYS A 462 -1.76 28.31 0.51
CA LYS A 462 -1.68 28.98 -0.79
C LYS A 462 -0.40 29.83 -0.89
N ASP A 463 -0.53 31.13 -1.18
CA ASP A 463 0.58 32.08 -1.29
C ASP A 463 0.83 32.91 -0.03
N LYS A 464 0.09 32.64 1.06
CA LYS A 464 0.19 33.38 2.31
C LYS A 464 0.84 32.53 3.40
N GLU A 465 1.58 33.21 4.26
CA GLU A 465 2.21 32.61 5.43
C GLU A 465 1.41 32.98 6.68
N PHE A 466 1.10 31.97 7.49
CA PHE A 466 0.34 32.13 8.73
C PHE A 466 1.18 31.65 9.91
N VAL A 467 1.09 32.36 11.03
CA VAL A 467 1.73 31.96 12.28
C VAL A 467 0.68 31.85 13.37
N GLY A 468 0.54 30.64 13.92
CA GLY A 468 -0.35 30.38 15.04
C GLY A 468 0.41 30.49 16.35
N ILE A 469 -0.14 31.26 17.29
CA ILE A 469 0.31 31.27 18.69
C ILE A 469 -0.80 30.65 19.52
N VAL A 470 -0.53 29.48 20.09
CA VAL A 470 -1.53 28.76 20.87
C VAL A 470 -1.02 28.60 22.30
N TYR A 471 -1.94 28.81 23.25
CA TYR A 471 -1.74 28.60 24.68
C TYR A 471 -2.53 27.37 25.09
N PRO A 472 -1.95 26.15 25.04
CA PRO A 472 -2.71 24.92 25.27
C PRO A 472 -3.40 24.89 26.64
N PHE A 473 -2.83 25.57 27.64
CA PHE A 473 -3.36 25.63 29.00
C PHE A 473 -4.53 26.61 29.22
N LEU A 474 -4.76 27.56 28.30
CA LEU A 474 -5.87 28.54 28.41
C LEU A 474 -7.04 28.21 27.49
N GLY A 475 -6.92 27.21 26.61
CA GLY A 475 -7.94 26.88 25.60
C GLY A 475 -8.22 28.00 24.59
N GLY A 476 -7.46 29.11 24.65
CA GLY A 476 -7.61 30.28 23.80
C GLY A 476 -6.66 30.22 22.61
N VAL A 477 -7.22 30.44 21.42
CA VAL A 477 -6.48 30.49 20.16
C VAL A 477 -6.40 31.95 19.73
N ASN A 478 -5.20 32.54 19.80
CA ASN A 478 -4.92 33.81 19.14
C ASN A 478 -4.08 33.50 17.90
N VAL A 479 -4.73 33.22 16.78
CA VAL A 479 -4.03 33.19 15.48
C VAL A 479 -3.66 34.62 15.12
N ILE A 480 -2.37 34.89 14.92
CA ILE A 480 -1.88 36.18 14.43
C ILE A 480 -1.35 35.94 13.02
N THR A 481 -2.10 36.39 12.02
CA THR A 481 -1.70 36.30 10.62
C THR A 481 -0.56 37.28 10.32
N LEU A 482 0.69 36.83 10.44
CA LEU A 482 1.85 37.67 10.12
C LEU A 482 1.91 37.99 8.62
N THR A 483 1.43 39.17 8.24
CA THR A 483 1.65 39.74 6.90
C THR A 483 2.44 41.04 6.94
N ASN A 484 2.69 41.61 8.13
CA ASN A 484 3.21 42.96 8.29
C ASN A 484 4.25 43.10 9.43
N PRO A 485 5.36 43.87 9.25
CA PRO A 485 6.35 44.17 10.30
C PRO A 485 5.80 44.73 11.63
N LYS A 486 4.58 45.29 11.68
CA LYS A 486 3.97 45.80 12.92
C LYS A 486 3.50 44.70 13.89
N GLU A 487 3.15 43.52 13.40
CA GLU A 487 2.69 42.40 14.25
C GLU A 487 3.88 41.68 14.93
N LYS A 488 5.09 41.85 14.38
CA LYS A 488 6.36 41.39 14.95
C LYS A 488 6.65 42.02 16.33
N GLU A 489 6.29 43.29 16.52
CA GLU A 489 6.45 43.99 17.79
C GLU A 489 5.44 43.50 18.85
N VAL A 490 4.24 43.09 18.40
CA VAL A 490 3.19 42.52 19.26
C VAL A 490 3.58 41.13 19.75
N LEU A 491 4.10 40.26 18.86
CA LEU A 491 4.63 38.95 19.24
C LEU A 491 5.70 39.07 20.33
N MET A 492 6.65 39.99 20.17
CA MET A 492 7.71 40.22 21.15
C MET A 492 7.18 40.75 22.47
N LYS A 493 6.23 41.70 22.46
CA LYS A 493 5.60 42.21 23.69
C LYS A 493 4.82 41.14 24.44
N VAL A 494 4.12 40.25 23.72
CA VAL A 494 3.37 39.14 24.33
C VAL A 494 4.31 38.12 24.96
N LEU A 495 5.43 37.81 24.30
CA LEU A 495 6.46 36.91 24.85
C LEU A 495 7.23 37.52 26.02
N GLU A 496 7.52 38.83 26.00
CA GLU A 496 8.21 39.56 27.07
C GLU A 496 7.32 39.80 28.31
N ALA A 497 6.01 39.97 28.12
CA ALA A 497 5.06 40.28 29.20
C ALA A 497 4.61 39.06 30.02
N SER A 498 5.10 37.86 29.70
CA SER A 498 4.49 36.63 30.19
C SER A 498 5.51 35.67 30.83
N GLU A 499 5.14 35.09 31.99
CA GLU A 499 5.93 34.09 32.71
C GLU A 499 5.76 32.68 32.10
N PHE A 500 6.34 32.45 30.92
CA PHE A 500 6.34 31.13 30.27
C PHE A 500 7.64 30.37 30.53
N SER A 501 7.53 29.05 30.64
CA SER A 501 8.66 28.15 30.92
C SER A 501 9.40 27.79 29.63
N ASP A 502 8.63 27.38 28.61
CA ASP A 502 9.14 26.83 27.35
C ASP A 502 8.33 27.34 26.15
N VAL A 503 8.99 27.46 25.01
CA VAL A 503 8.40 27.73 23.70
C VAL A 503 8.63 26.51 22.80
N ILE A 504 7.55 25.92 22.30
CA ILE A 504 7.57 24.72 21.46
C ILE A 504 7.28 25.12 20.02
N LEU A 505 8.17 24.73 19.10
CA LEU A 505 8.15 25.10 17.68
C LEU A 505 8.13 23.88 16.78
N THR A 506 7.49 24.02 15.63
CA THR A 506 7.58 23.08 14.49
C THR A 506 8.59 23.50 13.43
N THR A 507 9.19 24.69 13.56
CA THR A 507 10.11 25.24 12.55
C THR A 507 11.41 25.71 13.18
N SER A 508 12.47 25.65 12.39
CA SER A 508 13.86 25.91 12.81
C SER A 508 14.21 27.39 12.95
N TYR A 509 13.33 28.30 12.52
CA TYR A 509 13.73 29.70 12.36
C TYR A 509 12.69 30.71 12.82
N PHE A 510 12.86 31.15 14.07
CA PHE A 510 12.39 32.44 14.57
C PHE A 510 13.59 33.17 15.18
N PRO A 511 14.39 33.91 14.38
CA PRO A 511 15.62 34.57 14.85
C PRO A 511 15.37 35.55 16.01
N GLU A 512 14.13 35.98 16.20
CA GLU A 512 13.67 36.84 17.27
C GLU A 512 13.69 36.15 18.65
N LEU A 513 13.47 34.83 18.70
CA LEU A 513 13.46 34.07 19.95
C LEU A 513 14.86 33.95 20.57
N ALA A 514 15.92 34.09 19.78
CA ALA A 514 17.30 34.06 20.26
C ALA A 514 17.62 35.19 21.27
N LYS A 515 16.78 36.23 21.33
CA LYS A 515 16.92 37.35 22.28
C LYS A 515 16.21 37.10 23.62
N LEU A 516 15.35 36.10 23.70
CA LEU A 516 14.57 35.77 24.89
C LEU A 516 15.31 34.71 25.71
N ARG A 517 15.34 34.85 27.04
CA ARG A 517 15.91 33.83 27.96
C ARG A 517 14.91 32.67 28.18
N ILE A 518 14.35 32.15 27.10
CA ILE A 518 13.32 31.10 27.13
C ILE A 518 13.89 29.86 26.46
N ASN A 519 13.57 28.69 27.00
CA ASN A 519 13.96 27.43 26.39
C ASN A 519 13.10 27.18 25.14
N VAL A 520 13.75 26.95 24.00
CA VAL A 520 13.09 26.77 22.70
C VAL A 520 13.28 25.34 22.24
N VAL A 521 12.17 24.62 22.06
CA VAL A 521 12.16 23.23 21.60
C VAL A 521 11.63 23.17 20.17
N ASN A 522 12.49 22.87 19.21
CA ASN A 522 12.05 22.52 17.87
C ASN A 522 11.71 21.03 17.81
N VAL A 523 10.41 20.68 17.87
CA VAL A 523 10.00 19.28 17.92
C VAL A 523 10.44 18.51 16.68
N LYS A 524 10.36 19.09 15.47
CA LYS A 524 10.73 18.38 14.24
C LYS A 524 12.22 18.01 14.24
N GLU A 525 13.09 18.94 14.63
CA GLU A 525 14.52 18.67 14.74
C GLU A 525 14.84 17.64 15.83
N GLU A 526 14.16 17.71 16.98
CA GLU A 526 14.38 16.75 18.07
C GLU A 526 13.91 15.33 17.67
N PHE A 527 12.81 15.19 16.94
CA PHE A 527 12.40 13.91 16.36
C PHE A 527 13.42 13.40 15.32
N LYS A 528 13.91 14.27 14.44
CA LYS A 528 14.95 13.92 13.46
C LYS A 528 16.25 13.49 14.16
N LYS A 529 16.67 14.15 15.22
CA LYS A 529 17.86 13.77 16.01
C LYS A 529 17.67 12.44 16.77
N LYS A 530 16.53 12.26 17.44
CA LYS A 530 16.29 11.14 18.36
C LYS A 530 15.86 9.86 17.64
N PHE A 531 15.07 9.98 16.57
CA PHE A 531 14.44 8.86 15.89
C PHE A 531 14.80 8.77 14.41
N ASN A 532 15.54 9.74 13.87
CA ASN A 532 15.87 9.80 12.46
C ASN A 532 14.61 9.75 11.56
N ALA A 533 13.57 10.45 11.99
CA ALA A 533 12.27 10.49 11.34
C ALA A 533 11.80 11.94 11.15
N GLU A 534 11.29 12.25 9.96
CA GLU A 534 10.67 13.55 9.68
C GLU A 534 9.18 13.48 9.97
N VAL A 535 8.70 14.45 10.77
CA VAL A 535 7.34 14.45 11.31
C VAL A 535 6.69 15.83 11.18
N ASP A 536 5.39 15.85 10.93
CA ASP A 536 4.52 17.01 10.94
C ASP A 536 3.27 16.74 11.79
N PRO A 537 2.66 17.77 12.41
CA PRO A 537 1.39 17.57 13.14
C PRO A 537 0.30 16.86 12.33
N SER A 538 0.24 17.11 11.01
CA SER A 538 -0.69 16.43 10.09
C SER A 538 -0.46 14.91 10.03
N ASP A 539 0.72 14.40 10.38
CA ASP A 539 0.98 12.95 10.42
C ASP A 539 0.20 12.22 11.53
N PHE A 540 -0.31 12.97 12.52
CA PHE A 540 -0.91 12.40 13.73
C PHE A 540 -2.39 12.69 13.88
N SER A 541 -3.01 13.47 12.99
CA SER A 541 -4.45 13.79 13.05
C SER A 541 -5.07 13.88 11.65
N GLU A 542 -6.09 13.07 11.41
CA GLU A 542 -6.89 13.10 10.18
C GLU A 542 -7.70 14.40 10.08
N GLU A 543 -8.17 14.93 11.21
CA GLU A 543 -8.90 16.19 11.26
C GLU A 543 -8.02 17.35 10.74
N ILE A 544 -6.73 17.34 11.06
CA ILE A 544 -5.76 18.31 10.53
C ILE A 544 -5.62 18.15 9.02
N VAL A 545 -5.44 16.92 8.51
CA VAL A 545 -5.31 16.66 7.07
C VAL A 545 -6.55 17.12 6.31
N ASN A 546 -7.75 16.76 6.79
CA ASN A 546 -9.01 17.14 6.17
C ASN A 546 -9.20 18.67 6.17
N LEU A 547 -8.91 19.35 7.27
CA LEU A 547 -8.96 20.81 7.34
C LEU A 547 -7.93 21.48 6.41
N GLU A 548 -6.71 20.95 6.31
CA GLU A 548 -5.69 21.45 5.37
C GLU A 548 -6.18 21.35 3.91
N LEU A 549 -6.82 20.24 3.55
CA LEU A 549 -7.39 20.02 2.22
C LEU A 549 -8.57 20.95 1.93
N GLU A 550 -9.50 21.07 2.89
CA GLU A 550 -10.67 21.96 2.76
C GLU A 550 -10.23 23.41 2.55
N ILE A 551 -9.37 23.93 3.43
CA ILE A 551 -8.88 25.32 3.36
C ILE A 551 -8.12 25.57 2.05
N SER A 552 -7.37 24.56 1.56
CA SER A 552 -6.64 24.68 0.29
C SER A 552 -7.56 24.70 -0.93
N SER A 553 -8.76 24.12 -0.82
CA SER A 553 -9.73 24.01 -1.92
C SER A 553 -10.69 25.20 -2.04
N GLU A 554 -10.84 26.00 -0.98
CA GLU A 554 -11.74 27.16 -0.94
C GLU A 554 -11.14 28.39 -1.65
N GLU A 555 -11.98 29.18 -2.33
CA GLU A 555 -11.54 30.41 -3.02
C GLU A 555 -11.13 31.52 -2.04
N GLU A 556 -11.84 31.67 -0.92
CA GLU A 556 -11.55 32.63 0.14
C GLU A 556 -10.94 31.94 1.37
N ASP A 557 -10.16 32.68 2.17
CA ASP A 557 -9.55 32.15 3.39
C ASP A 557 -10.57 32.22 4.54
N ASP A 558 -11.08 31.07 5.00
CA ASP A 558 -11.93 30.99 6.19
C ASP A 558 -11.07 31.10 7.46
N GLU A 559 -11.09 32.30 8.07
CA GLU A 559 -10.31 32.62 9.27
C GLU A 559 -10.65 31.71 10.46
N GLU A 560 -11.89 31.21 10.56
CA GLU A 560 -12.32 30.33 11.64
C GLU A 560 -11.77 28.92 11.44
N LYS A 561 -11.80 28.40 10.21
CA LYS A 561 -11.15 27.11 9.89
C LYS A 561 -9.65 27.17 10.09
N ILE A 562 -9.00 28.28 9.74
CA ILE A 562 -7.56 28.48 9.97
C ILE A 562 -7.27 28.49 11.49
N LYS A 563 -8.10 29.16 12.30
CA LYS A 563 -8.00 29.11 13.77
C LYS A 563 -8.16 27.70 14.32
N GLN A 564 -9.17 26.96 13.85
CA GLN A 564 -9.36 25.57 14.24
C GLN A 564 -8.17 24.69 13.85
N LEU A 565 -7.61 24.87 12.65
CA LEU A 565 -6.44 24.15 12.19
C LEU A 565 -5.23 24.39 13.11
N PHE A 566 -4.90 25.65 13.42
CA PHE A 566 -3.79 25.95 14.34
C PHE A 566 -4.02 25.42 15.74
N LYS A 567 -5.26 25.40 16.24
CA LYS A 567 -5.60 24.79 17.53
C LYS A 567 -5.25 23.31 17.55
N LEU A 568 -5.78 22.55 16.58
CA LEU A 568 -5.56 21.11 16.49
C LEU A 568 -4.07 20.78 16.29
N ARG A 569 -3.39 21.54 15.41
CA ARG A 569 -1.95 21.40 15.20
C ARG A 569 -1.19 21.65 16.50
N ALA A 570 -1.52 22.68 17.27
CA ALA A 570 -0.86 22.97 18.53
C ALA A 570 -1.06 21.89 19.60
N GLU A 571 -2.26 21.31 19.68
CA GLU A 571 -2.54 20.17 20.56
C GLU A 571 -1.63 18.98 20.23
N ILE A 572 -1.50 18.65 18.94
CA ILE A 572 -0.60 17.58 18.48
C ILE A 572 0.88 17.93 18.74
N ILE A 573 1.32 19.16 18.47
CA ILE A 573 2.69 19.61 18.74
C ILE A 573 3.04 19.49 20.23
N GLN A 574 2.10 19.84 21.11
CA GLN A 574 2.27 19.63 22.55
C GLN A 574 2.35 18.15 22.90
N GLY A 575 1.53 17.30 22.28
CA GLY A 575 1.61 15.83 22.43
C GLY A 575 2.95 15.26 21.97
N MET A 576 3.48 15.77 20.85
CA MET A 576 4.80 15.43 20.32
C MET A 576 5.92 15.80 21.31
N ALA A 577 5.87 17.02 21.87
CA ALA A 577 6.82 17.44 22.90
C ALA A 577 6.72 16.59 24.16
N ASN A 578 5.50 16.34 24.66
CA ASN A 578 5.27 15.47 25.82
C ASN A 578 5.83 14.06 25.61
N TYR A 579 5.75 13.54 24.38
CA TYR A 579 6.30 12.25 24.02
C TYR A 579 7.84 12.23 23.97
N LEU A 580 8.49 13.32 23.53
CA LEU A 580 9.95 13.43 23.52
C LEU A 580 10.54 13.38 24.93
N TYR A 581 9.84 13.96 25.90
CA TYR A 581 10.29 14.15 27.29
C TYR A 581 9.68 13.17 28.30
N SER A 582 8.83 12.24 27.86
CA SER A 582 8.36 11.10 28.66
C SER A 582 9.29 9.90 28.50
#